data_AF-A0A6B1FTA2-F1
#
_entry.id   AF-A0A6B1FTA2-F1
#
_cell.length_a   1.000
_cell.length_b   1.000
_cell.length_c   1.000
_cell.angle_alpha   90.00
_cell.angle_beta   90.00
_cell.angle_gamma   90.00
#
_symmetry.space_group_name_H-M   'P 1'
#
loop_
_entity.id
_entity.type
_entity.pdbx_description
1 polymer ?
#
loop_
_entity_poly.entity_id
_entity_poly.type
_entity_poly.pdbx_seq_one_letter_code
_entity_poly.pdbx_strand_id
1 'polypeptide(L)' 'MTELFQAENLVALLTLVLLEIVLGIDNVIFIAILSGKLPQSQQARARSTGIALAVIARIALLFSIAWIMQLTYPLFALFQ' A
#
# COMPACT_ATOMS: atom_id res chain seq x y z
N MET A 1 -11.24 25.46 2.89
CA MET A 1 -10.75 24.96 4.20
C MET A 1 -11.90 24.54 5.13
N THR A 2 -13.09 25.12 5.04
CA THR A 2 -14.30 24.70 5.79
C THR A 2 -14.90 23.38 5.30
N GLU A 3 -14.70 23.02 4.04
CA GLU A 3 -15.16 21.75 3.43
C GLU A 3 -14.55 20.51 4.10
N LEU A 4 -13.26 20.55 4.50
CA LEU A 4 -12.56 19.40 5.09
C LEU A 4 -13.06 19.03 6.50
N PHE A 5 -13.65 19.98 7.22
CA PHE A 5 -14.12 19.79 8.59
C PHE A 5 -15.63 19.50 8.70
N GLN A 6 -16.30 19.24 7.58
CA GLN A 6 -17.66 18.72 7.60
C GLN A 6 -17.66 17.29 8.13
N ALA A 7 -18.73 16.91 8.86
CA ALA A 7 -18.85 15.60 9.49
C ALA A 7 -18.70 14.44 8.48
N GLU A 8 -19.22 14.61 7.26
CA GLU A 8 -19.15 13.64 6.17
C GLU A 8 -17.71 13.38 5.72
N ASN A 9 -16.93 14.45 5.53
CA ASN A 9 -15.53 14.35 5.11
C ASN A 9 -14.65 13.77 6.22
N LEU A 10 -14.92 14.06 7.49
CA LEU A 10 -14.23 13.43 8.61
C LEU A 10 -14.47 11.92 8.66
N VAL A 11 -15.70 11.46 8.40
CA VAL A 11 -16.02 10.03 8.33
C VAL A 11 -15.31 9.36 7.16
N ALA A 12 -15.26 10.01 5.99
CA ALA A 12 -14.53 9.49 4.83
C ALA A 12 -13.03 9.41 5.10
N LEU A 13 -12.43 10.45 5.69
CA LEU A 13 -11.02 10.46 6.07
C LEU A 13 -10.70 9.36 7.08
N LEU A 14 -11.54 9.20 8.11
CA LEU A 14 -11.39 8.14 9.10
C LEU A 14 -11.44 6.76 8.43
N THR A 15 -12.39 6.54 7.54
CA THR A 15 -12.54 5.27 6.83
C THR A 15 -11.32 4.98 5.94
N LEU A 16 -10.83 5.97 5.19
CA LEU A 16 -9.63 5.84 4.37
C LEU A 16 -8.39 5.52 5.20
N VAL A 17 -8.21 6.21 6.34
CA VAL A 17 -7.10 5.95 7.26
C VAL A 17 -7.19 4.53 7.83
N LEU A 18 -8.39 4.08 8.23
CA LEU A 18 -8.59 2.72 8.73
C LEU A 18 -8.27 1.66 7.66
N LEU A 19 -8.74 1.86 6.43
CA LEU A 19 -8.44 0.97 5.31
C LEU A 19 -6.94 0.90 5.04
N GLU A 20 -6.25 2.04 5.02
CA GLU A 20 -4.81 2.11 4.79
C GLU A 20 -4.02 1.40 5.90
N ILE A 21 -4.47 1.50 7.15
CA ILE A 21 -3.84 0.80 8.28
C ILE A 21 -4.00 -0.71 8.14
N VAL A 22 -5.21 -1.19 7.83
CA VAL A 22 -5.48 -2.63 7.66
C VAL A 22 -4.65 -3.21 6.50
N LEU A 23 -4.61 -2.51 5.36
CA LEU A 23 -3.85 -2.89 4.18
C LEU A 23 -2.32 -2.69 4.32
N GLY A 24 -1.89 -1.92 5.32
CA GLY A 24 -0.47 -1.73 5.63
C GLY A 24 0.05 -2.75 6.65
N ILE A 25 -0.81 -3.17 7.58
CA ILE A 25 -0.48 -4.12 8.65
C ILE A 25 -0.25 -5.53 8.10
N ASP A 26 -1.02 -5.98 7.12
CA ASP A 26 -0.91 -7.34 6.55
C ASP A 26 0.52 -7.65 6.06
N ASN A 27 1.13 -6.73 5.31
CA ASN A 27 2.42 -6.85 4.66
C ASN A 27 3.58 -6.77 5.65
N VAL A 28 3.48 -5.89 6.65
CA VAL A 28 4.50 -5.77 7.71
C VAL A 28 4.46 -6.99 8.63
N ILE A 29 3.27 -7.50 8.98
CA ILE A 29 3.11 -8.71 9.79
C ILE A 29 3.66 -9.93 9.03
N PHE A 30 3.38 -10.07 7.73
CA PHE A 30 3.93 -11.17 6.93
C PHE A 30 5.46 -11.21 6.95
N ILE A 31 6.11 -10.05 6.77
CA ILE A 31 7.57 -9.93 6.82
C ILE A 31 8.10 -10.23 8.22
N ALA A 32 7.43 -9.74 9.27
CA ALA A 32 7.82 -10.02 10.65
C ALA A 32 7.72 -11.53 10.97
N ILE A 33 6.68 -12.21 10.50
CA ILE A 33 6.48 -13.66 10.68
C ILE A 33 7.56 -14.44 9.91
N LEU A 34 7.79 -14.11 8.64
CA LEU A 34 8.79 -14.81 7.83
C LEU A 34 10.22 -14.59 8.33
N SER A 35 10.57 -13.35 8.69
CA SER A 35 11.89 -13.06 9.25
C SER A 35 12.12 -13.74 10.60
N GLY A 36 11.07 -13.91 11.42
CA GLY A 36 11.13 -14.66 12.68
C GLY A 36 11.41 -16.16 12.50
N LYS A 37 11.20 -16.73 11.31
CA LYS A 37 11.51 -18.15 11.02
C LYS A 37 12.98 -18.39 10.63
N LEU A 38 13.79 -17.33 10.50
CA LEU A 38 15.20 -17.43 10.15
C LEU A 38 16.10 -17.57 11.40
N PRO A 39 17.32 -18.10 11.27
CA PRO A 39 18.30 -18.12 12.37
C PRO A 39 18.56 -16.71 12.89
N GLN A 40 18.76 -16.53 14.20
CA GLN A 40 18.88 -15.21 14.86
C GLN A 40 19.90 -14.27 14.18
N SER A 41 20.99 -14.81 13.64
CA SER A 41 22.02 -14.04 12.92
C SER A 41 21.52 -13.42 11.61
N GLN A 42 20.46 -13.97 11.00
CA GLN A 42 19.92 -13.53 9.72
C GLN A 42 18.61 -12.74 9.86
N GLN A 43 17.92 -12.82 11.00
CA GLN A 43 16.63 -12.15 11.21
C GLN A 43 16.73 -10.63 11.01
N ALA A 44 17.77 -9.99 11.57
CA ALA A 44 17.96 -8.55 11.46
C ALA A 44 18.12 -8.09 10.00
N ARG A 45 18.92 -8.82 9.21
CA ARG A 45 19.11 -8.56 7.77
C ARG A 45 17.83 -8.86 6.99
N ALA A 46 17.19 -9.99 7.24
CA ALA A 46 15.95 -10.36 6.56
C ALA A 46 14.81 -9.37 6.81
N ARG A 47 14.73 -8.80 8.02
CA ARG A 47 13.74 -7.79 8.37
C ARG A 47 14.00 -6.48 7.65
N SER A 48 15.25 -5.99 7.63
CA SER A 48 15.59 -4.75 6.93
C SER A 48 15.44 -4.88 5.41
N THR A 49 15.94 -5.98 4.82
CA THR A 49 15.81 -6.26 3.39
C THR A 49 14.36 -6.51 3.00
N GLY A 50 13.59 -7.22 3.83
CA GLY A 50 12.16 -7.45 3.61
C GLY A 50 11.35 -6.16 3.63
N ILE A 51 11.56 -5.29 4.63
CA ILE A 51 10.89 -3.99 4.71
C ILE A 51 11.26 -3.11 3.52
N ALA A 52 12.55 -3.06 3.15
CA ALA A 52 12.99 -2.29 1.98
C ALA A 52 12.32 -2.79 0.68
N LEU A 53 12.29 -4.11 0.47
CA LEU A 53 11.61 -4.73 -0.68
C LEU A 53 10.10 -4.43 -0.69
N ALA A 54 9.42 -4.51 0.46
CA ALA A 54 7.99 -4.21 0.54
C ALA A 54 7.67 -2.76 0.20
N VAL A 55 8.46 -1.81 0.69
CA VAL A 55 8.29 -0.39 0.35
C VAL A 55 8.54 -0.16 -1.14
N ILE A 56 9.58 -0.77 -1.72
CA ILE A 56 9.84 -0.68 -3.15
C ILE A 56 8.68 -1.25 -3.97
N ALA A 57 8.21 -2.45 -3.62
CA ALA A 57 7.09 -3.09 -4.30
C ALA A 57 5.82 -2.23 -4.21
N ARG A 58 5.54 -1.64 -3.05
CA ARG A 58 4.41 -0.72 -2.86
C ARG A 58 4.53 0.52 -3.74
N ILE A 59 5.70 1.16 -3.79
CA ILE A 59 5.93 2.32 -4.65
C ILE A 59 5.77 1.93 -6.12
N ALA A 60 6.30 0.80 -6.54
CA ALA A 60 6.19 0.31 -7.91
C ALA A 60 4.73 0.04 -8.30
N LEU A 61 3.94 -0.59 -7.42
CA LEU A 61 2.52 -0.83 -7.63
C LEU A 61 1.72 0.47 -7.67
N LEU A 62 1.96 1.40 -6.73
CA LEU A 62 1.32 2.71 -6.73
C LEU A 62 1.64 3.51 -8.01
N PHE A 63 2.89 3.48 -8.46
CA PHE A 63 3.29 4.12 -9.71
C PHE A 63 2.61 3.46 -10.92
N SER A 64 2.51 2.13 -10.93
CA SER A 64 1.80 1.39 -11.97
C SER A 64 0.32 1.76 -12.02
N ILE A 65 -0.35 1.84 -10.87
CA ILE A 65 -1.75 2.28 -10.77
C ILE A 65 -1.88 3.72 -11.22
N ALA A 66 -1.00 4.63 -10.78
CA ALA A 66 -1.02 6.03 -11.19
C ALA A 66 -0.86 6.18 -12.71
N TRP A 67 -0.01 5.35 -13.33
CA TRP A 67 0.16 5.31 -14.79
C TRP A 67 -1.09 4.77 -15.50
N ILE A 68 -1.69 3.69 -14.99
CA ILE A 68 -2.94 3.12 -15.51
C ILE A 68 -4.11 4.11 -15.38
N MET A 69 -4.23 4.84 -14.27
CA MET A 69 -5.29 5.83 -14.09
C MET A 69 -5.14 7.04 -15.02
N GLN A 70 -3.91 7.34 -15.46
CA GLN A 70 -3.63 8.38 -16.45
C GLN A 70 -3.99 7.97 -17.88
N LEU A 71 -4.40 6.72 -18.09
CA LEU A 71 -4.82 6.21 -19.38
C LEU A 71 -6.25 6.67 -19.69
N THR A 72 -6.37 7.92 -20.10
CA THR A 72 -7.64 8.59 -20.42
C THR A 72 -8.24 8.13 -21.74
N TYR A 73 -7.42 7.54 -22.63
CA TYR A 73 -7.88 6.91 -23.86
C TYR A 73 -8.08 5.41 -23.62
N PRO A 74 -9.24 4.84 -23.96
CA PRO A 74 -9.46 3.40 -23.84
C PRO A 74 -8.45 2.65 -24.72
N LEU A 75 -7.59 1.83 -24.10
CA LEU A 75 -6.63 0.98 -24.82
C LEU A 75 -7.32 -0.04 -25.74
N PHE A 76 -8.57 -0.38 -25.43
CA PHE A 76 -9.40 -1.28 -26.22
C PHE A 76 -10.70 -0.56 -26.55
N ALA A 77 -10.81 -0.03 -27.76
CA ALA A 77 -12.09 0.30 -28.38
C ALA A 77 -12.75 -1.00 -28.88
N LEU A 78 -13.07 -1.90 -27.96
CA LEU A 78 -13.86 -3.10 -28.25
C LEU A 78 -15.25 -2.87 -27.68
N PHE A 79 -16.18 -2.62 -28.61
CA PHE A 79 -17.59 -2.28 -28.47
C PHE A 79 -17.89 -0.78 -28.34
N GLN A 80 -18.88 -0.38 -29.14
CA GLN A 80 -19.29 0.99 -29.50
C GLN A 80 -19.79 1.81 -28.32
#